data_AF-A0A966WW91-F1
#
_entry.id   AF-A0A966WW91-F1
#
_cell.length_a   1.000
_cell.length_b   1.000
_cell.length_c   1.000
_cell.angle_alpha   90.00
_cell.angle_beta   90.00
_cell.angle_gamma   90.00
#
_symmetry.space_group_name_H-M   'P 1'
#
loop_
_entity.id
_entity.type
_entity.pdbx_description
1 polymer ?
#
loop_
_entity_poly.entity_id
_entity_poly.type
_entity_poly.pdbx_seq_one_letter_code
_entity_poly.pdbx_strand_id
1 'polypeptide(L)'
;MAELATLLTPRLEQRIAAMLERQQQEHRWHGALPVLLLERCWLHLEVVPVARLAQALPPDSSADAPELVRFRQLRGSGLPDQAAQEQCWEEFGRQACSEALRRYWQAQDEGNHGWTLARYLTVLALYRRQLEMAGPVPLPMLVLARGGSGEAHRLEWCWPAEPTMRHTCP
;
A
#
# COMPACT_ATOMS: atom_id res chain seq x y z
N MET A 1 -12.79 6.60 -10.76
CA MET A 1 -13.98 5.82 -11.20
C MET A 1 -13.99 5.49 -12.70
N ALA A 2 -13.65 6.40 -13.63
CA ALA A 2 -13.75 6.14 -15.07
C ALA A 2 -12.81 5.02 -15.61
N GLU A 3 -11.57 4.90 -15.11
CA GLU A 3 -10.64 3.82 -15.52
C GLU A 3 -10.92 2.47 -14.84
N LEU A 4 -11.56 2.45 -13.68
CA LEU A 4 -11.95 1.19 -13.03
C LEU A 4 -13.17 0.56 -13.69
N ALA A 5 -14.13 1.39 -14.13
CA ALA A 5 -15.32 0.94 -14.82
C ALA A 5 -15.00 0.25 -16.16
N THR A 6 -13.87 0.59 -16.80
CA THR A 6 -13.42 -0.11 -18.02
C THR A 6 -12.66 -1.41 -17.73
N LEU A 7 -12.19 -1.63 -16.50
CA LEU A 7 -11.41 -2.81 -16.10
C LEU A 7 -12.27 -3.88 -15.41
N LEU A 8 -13.39 -3.51 -14.79
CA LEU A 8 -14.21 -4.45 -14.03
C LEU A 8 -15.22 -5.16 -14.93
N THR A 9 -15.13 -6.49 -14.99
CA THR A 9 -16.20 -7.30 -15.59
C THR A 9 -17.41 -7.36 -14.67
N PRO A 10 -18.63 -7.57 -15.18
CA PRO A 10 -19.84 -7.65 -14.34
C PRO A 10 -19.73 -8.69 -13.21
N ARG A 11 -19.01 -9.79 -13.46
CA ARG A 11 -18.74 -10.82 -12.45
C ARG A 11 -17.84 -10.31 -11.32
N LEU A 12 -16.84 -9.50 -11.64
CA LEU A 12 -15.97 -8.88 -10.63
C LEU A 12 -16.75 -7.84 -9.83
N GLU A 13 -17.58 -7.03 -10.48
CA GLU A 13 -18.44 -6.06 -9.79
C GLU A 13 -19.36 -6.73 -8.78
N GLN A 14 -20.04 -7.82 -9.17
CA GLN A 14 -20.89 -8.60 -8.26
C GLN A 14 -20.10 -9.17 -7.07
N ARG A 15 -18.88 -9.66 -7.32
CA ARG A 15 -18.01 -10.19 -6.25
C ARG A 15 -17.58 -9.09 -5.29
N ILE A 16 -17.22 -7.91 -5.79
CA ILE A 16 -16.84 -6.75 -4.97
C ILE A 16 -18.05 -6.26 -4.17
N ALA A 17 -19.24 -6.18 -4.77
CA ALA A 17 -20.48 -5.80 -4.08
C ALA A 17 -20.79 -6.73 -2.89
N ALA A 18 -20.72 -8.04 -3.10
CA ALA A 18 -20.93 -9.02 -2.03
C ALA A 18 -19.90 -8.89 -0.89
N MET A 19 -18.67 -8.48 -1.20
CA MET A 19 -17.64 -8.23 -0.19
C MET A 19 -17.88 -6.91 0.55
N LEU A 20 -18.31 -5.87 -0.15
CA LEU A 20 -18.66 -4.57 0.44
C LEU A 20 -19.82 -4.70 1.44
N GLU A 21 -20.83 -5.51 1.11
CA GLU A 21 -21.95 -5.80 2.03
C GLU A 21 -21.46 -6.43 3.34
N ARG A 22 -20.52 -7.38 3.26
CA ARG A 22 -19.90 -7.99 4.44
C ARG A 22 -19.04 -6.97 5.20
N GLN A 23 -18.29 -6.14 4.48
CA GLN A 23 -17.43 -5.10 5.06
C GLN A 23 -18.24 -4.10 5.90
N GLN A 24 -19.49 -3.81 5.55
CA GLN A 24 -20.34 -2.90 6.35
C GLN A 24 -20.65 -3.43 7.76
N GLN A 25 -20.46 -4.73 8.00
CA GLN A 25 -20.67 -5.33 9.32
C GLN A 25 -19.41 -5.20 10.20
N GLU A 26 -18.27 -4.82 9.61
CA GLU A 26 -17.01 -4.65 10.31
C GLU A 26 -16.90 -3.23 10.88
N HIS A 27 -16.62 -3.15 12.18
CA HIS A 27 -16.53 -1.87 12.91
C HIS A 27 -15.26 -1.78 13.76
N ARG A 28 -14.36 -2.77 13.66
CA ARG A 28 -13.16 -2.88 14.49
C ARG A 28 -11.99 -3.31 13.65
N TRP A 29 -10.83 -2.72 13.92
CA TRP A 29 -9.60 -3.10 13.22
C TRP A 29 -9.15 -4.51 13.63
N HIS A 30 -9.00 -5.41 12.65
CA HIS A 30 -8.42 -6.73 12.85
C HIS A 30 -7.70 -7.24 11.59
N GLY A 31 -6.84 -8.25 11.77
CA GLY A 31 -5.97 -8.76 10.69
C GLY A 31 -6.69 -9.48 9.55
N ALA A 32 -7.93 -9.90 9.76
CA ALA A 32 -8.75 -10.60 8.75
C ALA A 32 -9.49 -9.66 7.78
N LEU A 33 -9.41 -8.34 8.01
CA LEU A 33 -10.03 -7.34 7.13
C LEU A 33 -9.50 -7.48 5.69
N PRO A 34 -10.38 -7.48 4.67
CA PRO A 34 -10.00 -7.73 3.29
C PRO A 34 -9.32 -6.53 2.63
N VAL A 35 -8.30 -6.81 1.83
CA VAL A 35 -7.71 -5.91 0.84
C VAL A 35 -7.77 -6.59 -0.51
N LEU A 36 -8.25 -5.89 -1.53
CA LEU A 36 -8.31 -6.41 -2.90
C LEU A 36 -6.99 -6.14 -3.63
N LEU A 37 -6.46 -7.16 -4.29
CA LEU A 37 -5.38 -6.98 -5.26
C LEU A 37 -5.95 -7.27 -6.66
N LEU A 38 -5.96 -6.25 -7.51
CA LEU A 38 -6.46 -6.35 -8.89
C LEU A 38 -5.29 -6.35 -9.86
N GLU A 39 -5.07 -7.49 -10.49
CA GLU A 39 -4.07 -7.65 -11.52
C GLU A 39 -4.71 -7.40 -12.89
N ARG A 40 -4.27 -6.33 -13.56
CA ARG A 40 -4.98 -5.75 -14.71
C ARG A 40 -4.86 -6.54 -16.01
N CYS A 41 -3.79 -7.33 -16.19
CA CYS A 41 -3.58 -8.03 -17.46
C CYS A 41 -4.49 -9.24 -17.58
N TRP A 42 -4.74 -9.93 -16.46
CA TRP A 42 -5.61 -11.11 -16.41
C TRP A 42 -6.97 -10.82 -15.77
N LEU A 43 -7.22 -9.57 -15.36
CA LEU A 43 -8.40 -9.15 -14.58
C LEU A 43 -8.62 -10.06 -13.36
N HIS A 44 -7.51 -10.49 -12.74
CA HIS A 44 -7.54 -11.37 -11.60
C HIS A 44 -7.70 -10.55 -10.32
N LEU A 45 -8.75 -10.85 -9.57
CA LEU A 45 -9.03 -10.23 -8.28
C LEU A 45 -8.72 -11.22 -7.16
N GLU A 46 -7.65 -10.95 -6.43
CA GLU A 46 -7.29 -11.66 -5.21
C GLU A 46 -7.80 -10.91 -3.98
N VAL A 47 -8.23 -11.66 -2.96
CA VAL A 47 -8.66 -11.10 -1.68
C VAL A 47 -7.65 -11.53 -0.63
N VAL A 48 -6.93 -10.56 -0.09
CA VAL A 48 -5.87 -10.81 0.88
C VAL A 48 -6.25 -10.20 2.23
N PRO A 49 -6.17 -10.95 3.35
CA PRO A 49 -6.30 -10.37 4.68
C PRO A 49 -5.23 -9.31 4.91
N VAL A 50 -5.58 -8.19 5.57
CA VAL A 50 -4.64 -7.09 5.81
C VAL A 50 -3.37 -7.54 6.54
N ALA A 51 -3.46 -8.54 7.44
CA ALA A 51 -2.31 -9.13 8.12
C ALA A 51 -1.35 -9.90 7.20
N ARG A 52 -1.80 -10.29 6.01
CA ARG A 52 -1.02 -11.01 4.98
C ARG A 52 -0.63 -10.11 3.81
N LEU A 53 -1.05 -8.84 3.80
CA LEU A 53 -0.80 -7.93 2.69
C LEU A 53 0.69 -7.77 2.38
N ALA A 54 1.55 -7.59 3.39
CA ALA A 54 2.99 -7.48 3.21
C ALA A 54 3.66 -8.78 2.74
N GLN A 55 2.99 -9.92 2.83
CA GLN A 55 3.49 -11.20 2.30
C GLN A 55 3.07 -11.37 0.83
N ALA A 56 1.84 -10.97 0.49
CA ALA A 56 1.32 -11.05 -0.88
C ALA A 56 1.92 -9.96 -1.79
N LEU A 57 2.12 -8.75 -1.26
CA LEU A 57 2.74 -7.63 -1.96
C LEU A 57 3.77 -6.95 -1.04
N PRO A 58 5.02 -7.47 -0.98
CA PRO A 58 6.05 -6.95 -0.10
C PRO A 58 6.40 -5.49 -0.41
N PRO A 59 6.30 -4.58 0.57
CA PRO A 59 6.74 -3.20 0.37
C PRO A 59 8.27 -3.11 0.32
N ASP A 60 8.76 -2.16 -0.46
CA ASP A 60 10.18 -1.82 -0.48
C ASP A 60 10.51 -1.01 0.78
N SER A 61 11.33 -1.59 1.65
CA SER A 61 11.85 -0.98 2.88
C SER A 61 13.34 -0.62 2.78
N SER A 62 13.95 -0.74 1.60
CA SER A 62 15.38 -0.43 1.41
C SER A 62 15.72 1.01 1.81
N ALA A 63 14.80 1.95 1.56
CA ALA A 63 14.92 3.34 1.97
C ALA A 63 14.88 3.54 3.49
N ASP A 64 14.35 2.57 4.24
CA ASP A 64 14.16 2.63 5.69
C ASP A 64 15.22 1.83 6.45
N ALA A 65 16.27 1.37 5.77
CA ALA A 65 17.42 0.74 6.40
C ALA A 65 18.03 1.67 7.47
N PRO A 66 18.33 1.14 8.68
CA PRO A 66 18.74 1.97 9.83
C PRO A 66 19.98 2.82 9.53
N GLU A 67 20.91 2.30 8.73
CA GLU A 67 22.12 2.98 8.29
C GLU A 67 21.79 4.23 7.46
N LEU A 68 20.85 4.10 6.52
CA LEU A 68 20.43 5.21 5.65
C LEU A 68 19.58 6.23 6.40
N VAL A 69 18.71 5.77 7.30
CA VAL A 69 17.92 6.65 8.17
C VAL A 69 18.85 7.48 9.06
N ARG A 70 19.83 6.84 9.70
CA ARG A 70 20.82 7.54 10.53
C ARG A 70 21.63 8.54 9.72
N PHE A 71 22.13 8.16 8.55
CA PHE A 71 22.88 9.06 7.68
C PHE A 71 22.06 10.31 7.33
N ARG A 72 20.78 10.15 6.96
CA ARG A 72 19.88 11.28 6.69
C ARG A 72 19.63 12.15 7.93
N GLN A 73 19.52 11.55 9.12
CA GLN A 73 19.38 12.31 10.37
C GLN A 73 20.61 13.17 10.64
N LEU A 74 21.82 12.60 10.51
CA LEU A 74 23.08 13.35 10.69
C LEU A 74 23.19 14.50 9.69
N ARG A 75 22.86 14.24 8.42
CA ARG A 75 22.75 15.28 7.39
C ARG A 75 21.73 16.36 7.74
N GLY A 76 20.56 15.96 8.25
CA GLY A 76 19.51 16.87 8.71
C GLY A 76 19.93 17.73 9.91
N SER A 77 20.82 17.24 10.77
CA SER A 77 21.42 18.03 11.86
C SER A 77 22.54 18.99 11.41
N GLY A 78 22.85 19.05 10.11
CA GLY A 78 23.84 19.95 9.55
C GLY A 78 25.26 19.38 9.47
N LEU A 79 25.46 18.08 9.71
CA LEU A 79 26.76 17.45 9.54
C LEU A 79 27.14 17.39 8.04
N PRO A 80 28.40 17.69 7.67
CA PRO A 80 28.87 17.51 6.31
C PRO A 80 28.87 16.03 5.92
N ASP A 81 28.76 15.74 4.62
CA ASP A 81 28.57 14.39 4.07
C ASP A 81 29.63 13.39 4.57
N GLN A 82 30.90 13.80 4.55
CA GLN A 82 32.01 12.95 4.97
C GLN A 82 31.95 12.61 6.46
N ALA A 83 31.67 13.59 7.33
CA ALA A 83 31.55 13.36 8.76
C ALA A 83 30.34 12.48 9.10
N ALA A 84 29.20 12.69 8.41
CA ALA A 84 28.01 11.86 8.58
C ALA A 84 28.28 10.40 8.16
N GLN A 85 29.06 10.19 7.10
CA GLN A 85 29.44 8.87 6.63
C GLN A 85 30.38 8.16 7.59
N GLU A 86 31.42 8.84 8.07
CA GLU A 86 32.37 8.31 9.06
C GLU A 86 31.63 7.89 10.33
N GLN A 87 30.74 8.75 10.84
CA GLN A 87 29.95 8.43 12.02
C GLN A 87 28.99 7.25 11.81
N CYS A 88 28.35 7.12 10.64
CA CYS A 88 27.56 5.94 10.31
C CYS A 88 28.40 4.67 10.23
N TRP A 89 29.63 4.74 9.71
CA TRP A 89 30.54 3.60 9.69
C TRP A 89 31.02 3.19 11.08
N GLU A 90 31.23 4.14 11.98
CA GLU A 90 31.54 3.86 13.38
C GLU A 90 30.37 3.16 14.10
N GLU A 91 29.13 3.58 13.81
CA GLU A 91 27.93 3.05 14.47
C GLU A 91 27.50 1.66 13.96
N PHE A 92 27.47 1.46 12.64
CA PHE A 92 26.92 0.24 12.02
C PHE A 92 27.96 -0.63 11.30
N GLY A 93 29.17 -0.10 11.07
CA GLY A 93 30.20 -0.75 10.28
C GLY A 93 30.09 -0.44 8.79
N ARG A 94 31.26 -0.29 8.15
CA ARG A 94 31.37 0.07 6.72
C ARG A 94 30.66 -0.89 5.77
N GLN A 95 30.67 -2.19 6.08
CA GLN A 95 30.04 -3.21 5.26
C GLN A 95 28.51 -3.05 5.26
N ALA A 96 27.89 -2.93 6.43
CA ALA A 96 26.44 -2.77 6.57
C ALA A 96 25.95 -1.52 5.83
N CYS A 97 26.62 -0.38 5.99
CA CYS A 97 26.28 0.85 5.26
C CYS A 97 26.41 0.68 3.73
N SER A 98 27.44 -0.03 3.26
CA SER A 98 27.64 -0.26 1.83
C SER A 98 26.58 -1.20 1.24
N GLU A 99 26.19 -2.24 1.98
CA GLU A 99 25.12 -3.16 1.61
C GLU A 99 23.76 -2.47 1.59
N ALA A 100 23.45 -1.65 2.61
CA ALA A 100 22.21 -0.88 2.68
C ALA A 100 22.09 0.08 1.48
N LEU A 101 23.17 0.79 1.14
CA LEU A 101 23.21 1.67 -0.02
C LEU A 101 23.01 0.89 -1.34
N ARG A 102 23.66 -0.27 -1.48
CA ARG A 102 23.49 -1.12 -2.67
C ARG A 102 22.04 -1.59 -2.82
N ARG A 103 21.44 -2.11 -1.74
CA ARG A 103 20.03 -2.56 -1.74
C ARG A 103 19.08 -1.42 -2.10
N TYR A 104 19.34 -0.22 -1.57
CA TYR A 104 18.57 0.97 -1.91
C TYR A 104 18.63 1.30 -3.40
N TRP A 105 19.83 1.35 -3.99
CA TRP A 105 19.96 1.61 -5.43
C TRP A 105 19.35 0.51 -6.29
N GLN A 106 19.54 -0.76 -5.93
CA GLN A 106 18.91 -1.89 -6.62
C GLN A 106 17.38 -1.76 -6.59
N ALA A 107 16.79 -1.39 -5.46
CA ALA A 107 15.35 -1.19 -5.36
C ALA A 107 14.84 0.02 -6.17
N GLN A 108 15.65 1.07 -6.34
CA GLN A 108 15.34 2.19 -7.23
C GLN A 108 15.37 1.78 -8.71
N ASP A 109 16.34 0.94 -9.10
CA ASP A 109 16.51 0.47 -10.48
C ASP A 109 15.47 -0.59 -10.87
N GLU A 110 15.24 -1.59 -10.02
CA GLU A 110 14.24 -2.64 -10.25
C GLU A 110 12.83 -2.07 -10.16
N GLY A 111 12.63 -1.07 -9.30
CA GLY A 111 11.39 -0.35 -9.11
C GLY A 111 10.29 -1.24 -8.53
N ASN A 112 9.96 -1.09 -7.25
CA ASN A 112 8.78 -1.76 -6.66
C ASN A 112 7.45 -1.09 -7.06
N HIS A 113 7.38 -0.52 -8.26
CA HIS A 113 6.22 0.24 -8.79
C HIS A 113 5.64 1.25 -7.78
N GLY A 114 6.53 1.94 -7.06
CA GLY A 114 6.18 2.91 -6.03
C GLY A 114 5.50 2.31 -4.79
N TRP A 115 5.62 1.01 -4.54
CA TRP A 115 5.12 0.32 -3.34
C TRP A 115 6.19 0.30 -2.25
N THR A 116 6.40 1.46 -1.63
CA THR A 116 7.34 1.61 -0.50
C THR A 116 6.68 1.24 0.84
N LEU A 117 7.50 1.03 1.87
CA LEU A 117 7.02 0.84 3.24
C LEU A 117 6.15 2.02 3.70
N ALA A 118 6.56 3.25 3.39
CA ALA A 118 5.75 4.44 3.69
C ALA A 118 4.36 4.38 3.05
N ARG A 119 4.27 3.92 1.80
CA ARG A 119 2.99 3.78 1.09
C ARG A 119 2.12 2.67 1.66
N TYR A 120 2.73 1.53 1.99
CA TYR A 120 2.05 0.43 2.68
C TYR A 120 1.45 0.88 4.03
N LEU A 121 2.24 1.56 4.87
CA LEU A 121 1.78 2.10 6.16
C LEU A 121 0.66 3.14 5.96
N THR A 122 0.76 3.96 4.91
CA THR A 122 -0.29 4.92 4.54
C THR A 122 -1.60 4.20 4.23
N VAL A 123 -1.58 3.10 3.46
CA VAL A 123 -2.79 2.32 3.16
C VAL A 123 -3.42 1.76 4.44
N LEU A 124 -2.61 1.20 5.34
CA LEU A 124 -3.11 0.68 6.62
C LEU A 124 -3.74 1.77 7.48
N ALA A 125 -3.07 2.93 7.60
CA ALA A 125 -3.57 4.05 8.38
C ALA A 125 -4.88 4.61 7.81
N LEU A 126 -4.98 4.75 6.50
CA LEU A 126 -6.20 5.19 5.83
C LEU A 126 -7.33 4.18 6.03
N TYR A 127 -7.05 2.88 5.86
CA TYR A 127 -8.09 1.86 5.99
C TYR A 127 -8.63 1.80 7.42
N ARG A 128 -7.73 1.82 8.40
CA ARG A 128 -8.10 1.88 9.81
C ARG A 128 -8.94 3.12 10.12
N ARG A 129 -8.53 4.30 9.62
CA ARG A 129 -9.28 5.54 9.81
C ARG A 129 -10.68 5.45 9.22
N GLN A 130 -10.83 4.90 8.01
CA GLN A 130 -12.14 4.76 7.37
C GLN A 130 -13.09 3.83 8.16
N LEU A 131 -12.54 2.78 8.78
CA LEU A 131 -13.29 1.86 9.62
C LEU A 131 -13.73 2.48 10.97
N GLU A 132 -12.91 3.37 11.51
CA GLU A 132 -13.17 4.05 12.80
C GLU A 132 -14.08 5.27 12.65
N MET A 133 -14.24 5.82 11.44
CA MET A 133 -15.18 6.91 11.16
C MET A 133 -16.62 6.40 11.09
N ALA A 134 -17.56 7.22 11.58
CA ALA A 134 -18.99 6.95 11.40
C ALA A 134 -19.37 7.09 9.92
N GLY A 135 -19.93 6.04 9.32
CA GLY A 135 -20.38 6.06 7.93
C GLY A 135 -20.12 4.74 7.20
N PRO A 136 -20.29 4.72 5.88
CA PRO A 136 -19.98 3.56 5.06
C PRO A 136 -18.49 3.24 5.11
N VAL A 137 -18.17 1.95 5.24
CA VAL A 137 -16.78 1.48 5.29
C VAL A 137 -16.36 1.03 3.88
N PRO A 138 -15.51 1.79 3.17
CA PRO A 138 -15.02 1.38 1.87
C PRO A 138 -14.02 0.25 1.98
N LEU A 139 -13.87 -0.51 0.89
CA LEU A 139 -12.92 -1.60 0.78
C LEU A 139 -11.71 -1.15 -0.06
N PRO A 140 -10.47 -1.26 0.46
CA PRO A 140 -9.28 -0.86 -0.28
C PRO A 140 -8.95 -1.86 -1.40
N MET A 141 -8.65 -1.34 -2.59
CA MET A 141 -8.21 -2.11 -3.74
C MET A 141 -6.91 -1.56 -4.29
N LEU A 142 -5.88 -2.40 -4.32
CA LEU A 142 -4.61 -2.13 -4.98
C LEU A 142 -4.66 -2.65 -6.41
N VAL A 143 -4.71 -1.73 -7.36
CA VAL A 143 -4.60 -2.02 -8.78
C VAL A 143 -3.12 -2.17 -9.12
N LEU A 144 -2.72 -3.36 -9.56
CA LEU A 144 -1.32 -3.70 -9.74
C LEU A 144 -0.75 -3.07 -11.02
N ALA A 145 0.48 -2.57 -10.90
CA ALA A 145 1.26 -2.10 -12.03
C ALA A 145 1.47 -3.23 -13.06
N ARG A 146 1.65 -2.87 -14.33
CA ARG A 146 1.99 -3.87 -15.35
C ARG A 146 3.48 -4.21 -15.22
N GLY A 147 3.81 -5.50 -15.26
CA GLY A 147 5.21 -5.94 -15.31
C GLY A 147 5.94 -5.30 -16.49
N GLY A 148 7.16 -4.80 -16.25
CA GLY A 148 7.96 -4.10 -17.27
C GLY A 148 7.50 -2.69 -17.62
N SER A 149 6.48 -2.14 -16.92
CA SER A 149 6.09 -0.74 -17.06
C SER A 149 6.62 0.11 -15.91
N GLY A 150 6.94 1.39 -16.18
CA GLY A 150 7.26 2.36 -15.13
C GLY A 150 6.04 2.85 -14.33
N GLU A 151 4.87 2.22 -14.51
CA GLU A 151 3.66 2.62 -13.82
C GLU A 151 3.71 2.19 -12.35
N ALA A 152 3.15 3.01 -11.47
CA ALA A 152 3.01 2.66 -10.07
C ALA A 152 1.75 1.83 -9.81
N HIS A 153 1.76 1.03 -8.74
CA HIS A 153 0.51 0.50 -8.16
C HIS A 153 -0.43 1.66 -7.83
N ARG A 154 -1.74 1.47 -7.91
CA ARG A 154 -2.74 2.50 -7.57
C ARG A 154 -3.65 2.01 -6.45
N LEU A 155 -3.95 2.87 -5.50
CA LEU A 155 -4.92 2.58 -4.45
C LEU A 155 -6.26 3.20 -4.86
N GLU A 156 -7.28 2.36 -4.90
CA GLU A 156 -8.66 2.72 -5.17
C GLU A 156 -9.53 2.28 -4.00
N TRP A 157 -10.59 3.03 -3.73
CA TRP A 157 -11.53 2.71 -2.65
C TRP A 157 -12.86 2.30 -3.27
N CYS A 158 -13.27 1.07 -3.00
CA CYS A 158 -14.58 0.58 -3.39
C CYS A 158 -15.58 1.05 -2.34
N TRP A 159 -16.52 1.91 -2.73
CA TRP A 159 -17.56 2.42 -1.82
C TRP A 159 -18.81 1.55 -1.93
N PRO A 160 -19.51 1.28 -0.82
CA PRO A 160 -20.84 0.68 -0.91
C PRO A 160 -21.76 1.61 -1.70
N ALA A 161 -22.72 1.02 -2.41
CA ALA A 161 -23.75 1.81 -3.08
C ALA A 161 -24.45 2.69 -2.04
N GLU A 162 -24.66 3.97 -2.38
CA GLU A 162 -25.49 4.83 -1.53
C GLU A 162 -26.84 4.14 -1.34
N PRO A 163 -27.39 4.11 -0.11
CA PRO A 163 -28.72 3.58 0.09
C PRO A 163 -29.68 4.44 -0.72
N THR A 164 -30.13 3.93 -1.86
CA THR A 164 -31.26 4.51 -2.59
C THR A 164 -32.40 4.61 -1.60
N MET A 165 -32.73 5.84 -1.17
CA MET A 165 -33.96 6.13 -0.44
C MET A 165 -35.10 5.64 -1.33
N ARG A 166 -35.59 4.42 -1.07
CA ARG A 166 -36.85 3.96 -1.62
C ARG A 166 -37.91 4.83 -0.97
N HIS A 167 -38.33 5.87 -1.69
CA HIS A 167 -39.58 6.57 -1.41
C HIS A 167 -40.73 5.59 -1.62
N THR A 168 -40.99 4.73 -0.65
CA THR A 168 -42.32 4.12 -0.49
C THR A 168 -43.23 5.23 0.01
N CYS A 169 -43.87 5.94 -0.92
CA CYS A 169 -45.07 6.71 -0.59
C CYS A 169 -46.28 5.75 -0.59
N PRO A 170 -47.14 5.83 0.45
CA PRO A 170 -48.40 5.07 0.54
C PRO A 170 -49.49 5.59 -0.41
#